data_AF-A0A1Z4V9X3-F1
#
_entry.id   AF-A0A1Z4V9X3-F1
#
_cell.length_a   1.000
_cell.length_b   1.000
_cell.length_c   1.000
_cell.angle_alpha   90.00
_cell.angle_beta   90.00
_cell.angle_gamma   90.00
#
_symmetry.space_group_name_H-M   'P 1'
#
loop_
_entity.id
_entity.type
_entity.pdbx_description
1 polymer ?
#
loop_
_entity_poly.entity_id
_entity_poly.type
_entity_poly.pdbx_seq_one_letter_code
_entity_poly.pdbx_strand_id
1 'polypeptide(L)'
;MTLEEVIITDREAIVLAEQLLKRGRLTTVQEIVFRQSWNGQTYLDMAIDFDYDLGYMKDVGSELWRSLSQALGEKVTKSNLHKVLKRTLQEQEISNSKQQFNRDISILKPMAFSPDAQLLASGSNDHIVKVWHLATGKCVQTLEGHNACVWSVAFHPTEQILATASEDNTIKLWNLETGCCVQTLKV
;
A
#
# COMPACT_ATOMS: atom_id res chain seq x y z
N MET A 1 -8.67 -20.10 -12.88
CA MET A 1 -9.30 -18.79 -12.65
C MET A 1 -8.75 -17.87 -13.71
N THR A 2 -9.50 -17.69 -14.80
CA THR A 2 -9.13 -16.82 -15.91
C THR A 2 -9.06 -15.39 -15.38
N LEU A 3 -7.92 -14.72 -15.59
CA LEU A 3 -7.79 -13.30 -15.33
C LEU A 3 -8.84 -12.60 -16.20
N GLU A 4 -9.97 -12.23 -15.61
CA GLU A 4 -10.82 -11.21 -16.23
C GLU A 4 -9.91 -10.01 -16.44
N GLU A 5 -9.76 -9.57 -17.69
CA GLU A 5 -9.10 -8.32 -17.95
C GLU A 5 -9.84 -7.27 -17.13
N VAL A 6 -9.19 -6.72 -16.11
CA VAL A 6 -9.75 -5.61 -15.32
C VAL A 6 -9.98 -4.46 -16.31
N ILE A 7 -11.24 -4.31 -16.74
CA ILE A 7 -11.70 -3.20 -17.58
C ILE A 7 -11.89 -2.04 -16.63
N ILE A 8 -10.95 -1.11 -16.64
CA ILE A 8 -11.03 0.10 -15.82
C ILE A 8 -11.94 1.08 -16.54
N THR A 9 -13.02 1.48 -15.88
CA THR A 9 -13.88 2.54 -16.40
C THR A 9 -13.19 3.90 -16.29
N ASP A 10 -13.58 4.82 -17.16
CA ASP A 10 -13.14 6.22 -17.12
C ASP A 10 -13.39 6.88 -15.75
N ARG A 11 -14.50 6.54 -15.08
CA ARG A 11 -14.82 7.02 -13.73
C ARG A 11 -13.83 6.51 -12.67
N GLU A 12 -13.50 5.22 -12.70
CA GLU A 12 -12.53 4.65 -11.77
C GLU A 12 -11.13 5.22 -12.00
N ALA A 13 -10.75 5.42 -13.27
CA ALA A 13 -9.49 6.06 -13.63
C ALA A 13 -9.37 7.49 -13.09
N ILE A 14 -10.46 8.27 -13.10
CA ILE A 14 -10.51 9.63 -12.53
C ILE A 14 -10.32 9.58 -11.01
N VAL A 15 -11.03 8.70 -10.31
CA VAL A 15 -10.91 8.58 -8.85
C VAL A 15 -9.48 8.22 -8.45
N LEU A 16 -8.84 7.32 -9.19
CA LEU A 16 -7.44 6.97 -8.95
C LEU A 16 -6.48 8.14 -9.20
N ALA A 17 -6.69 8.88 -10.29
CA ALA A 17 -5.91 10.09 -10.57
C ALA A 17 -6.02 11.12 -9.44
N GLU A 18 -7.23 11.36 -8.92
CA GLU A 18 -7.45 12.24 -7.76
C GLU A 18 -6.72 11.77 -6.50
N GLN A 19 -6.81 10.47 -6.20
CA GLN A 19 -6.12 9.86 -5.05
C GLN A 19 -4.59 10.00 -5.17
N LEU A 20 -4.04 9.77 -6.36
CA LEU A 20 -2.61 9.86 -6.62
C LEU A 20 -2.09 11.30 -6.50
N LEU A 21 -2.86 12.28 -6.97
CA LEU A 21 -2.46 13.68 -6.97
C LEU A 21 -2.48 14.31 -5.57
N LYS A 22 -3.20 13.72 -4.59
CA LYS A 22 -3.34 14.22 -3.20
C LYS A 22 -3.72 15.71 -3.09
N ARG A 23 -4.23 16.30 -4.19
CA ARG A 23 -4.54 17.73 -4.34
C ARG A 23 -6.05 18.03 -4.27
N GLY A 24 -6.87 17.02 -3.97
CA GLY A 24 -8.33 17.14 -4.00
C GLY A 24 -8.92 16.70 -5.34
N ARG A 25 -10.19 17.07 -5.58
CA ARG A 25 -10.89 16.73 -6.84
C ARG A 25 -10.30 17.48 -8.03
N LEU A 26 -10.30 16.82 -9.19
CA LEU A 26 -9.92 17.48 -10.45
C LEU A 26 -10.89 18.62 -10.75
N THR A 27 -10.39 19.69 -11.36
CA THR A 27 -11.27 20.73 -11.90
C THR A 27 -12.06 20.20 -13.09
N THR A 28 -13.19 20.83 -13.44
CA THR A 28 -14.04 20.40 -14.56
C THR A 28 -13.25 20.22 -15.86
N VAL A 29 -12.32 21.13 -16.15
CA VAL A 29 -11.49 21.07 -17.37
C VAL A 29 -10.44 19.96 -17.29
N GLN A 30 -9.86 19.72 -16.11
CA GLN A 30 -8.93 18.59 -15.90
C GLN A 30 -9.66 17.24 -16.04
N GLU A 31 -10.87 17.12 -15.52
CA GLU A 31 -11.70 15.92 -15.67
C GLU A 31 -12.03 15.66 -17.14
N ILE A 32 -12.46 16.69 -17.89
CA ILE A 32 -12.71 16.60 -19.34
C ILE A 32 -11.45 16.14 -20.06
N VAL A 33 -10.32 16.80 -19.82
CA VAL A 33 -9.05 16.45 -20.47
C VAL A 33 -8.64 15.01 -20.17
N PHE A 34 -8.77 14.58 -18.91
CA PHE A 34 -8.42 13.23 -18.48
C PHE A 34 -9.31 12.19 -19.17
N ARG A 35 -10.63 12.34 -19.03
CA ARG A 35 -11.65 11.43 -19.54
C ARG A 35 -11.60 11.30 -21.06
N GLN A 36 -11.47 12.42 -21.76
CA GLN A 36 -11.44 12.39 -23.22
C GLN A 36 -10.10 11.89 -23.75
N SER A 37 -9.00 12.15 -23.04
CA SER A 37 -7.71 11.53 -23.38
C SER A 37 -7.69 10.03 -23.12
N TRP A 38 -8.42 9.55 -22.11
CA TRP A 38 -8.67 8.12 -21.87
C TRP A 38 -9.46 7.50 -23.02
N ASN A 39 -10.46 8.19 -23.58
CA ASN A 39 -11.21 7.73 -24.75
C ASN A 39 -10.49 7.93 -26.09
N GLY A 40 -9.26 8.46 -26.09
CA GLY A 40 -8.46 8.65 -27.30
C GLY A 40 -8.78 9.90 -28.12
N GLN A 41 -9.59 10.84 -27.61
CA GLN A 41 -9.87 12.11 -28.29
C GLN A 41 -8.66 13.05 -28.28
N THR A 42 -8.61 13.95 -29.27
CA THR A 42 -7.58 15.00 -29.35
C THR A 42 -7.99 16.25 -28.58
N TYR A 43 -7.01 17.09 -28.23
CA TYR A 43 -7.33 18.38 -27.59
C TYR A 43 -8.14 19.31 -28.49
N LEU A 44 -8.04 19.14 -29.81
CA LEU A 44 -8.81 19.94 -30.76
C LEU A 44 -10.30 19.57 -30.69
N ASP A 45 -10.60 18.28 -30.70
CA ASP A 45 -11.98 17.78 -30.61
C ASP A 45 -12.61 18.19 -29.27
N MET A 46 -11.86 18.02 -28.17
CA MET A 46 -12.32 18.44 -26.84
C MET A 46 -12.57 19.96 -26.77
N ALA A 47 -11.72 20.78 -27.36
CA ALA A 47 -11.89 22.23 -27.36
C ALA A 47 -13.16 22.66 -28.11
N ILE A 48 -13.46 21.99 -29.23
CA ILE A 48 -14.66 22.22 -30.03
C ILE A 48 -15.91 21.71 -29.32
N ASP A 49 -15.87 20.49 -28.79
CA ASP A 49 -17.04 19.82 -28.17
C ASP A 49 -17.49 20.50 -26.87
N PHE A 50 -16.55 21.09 -26.13
CA PHE A 50 -16.81 21.71 -24.83
C PHE A 50 -16.68 23.24 -24.83
N ASP A 51 -16.55 23.86 -26.01
CA ASP A 51 -16.47 25.32 -26.21
C ASP A 51 -15.36 26.00 -25.38
N TYR A 52 -14.15 25.43 -25.42
CA TYR A 52 -12.96 25.96 -24.74
C TYR A 52 -11.89 26.43 -25.73
N ASP A 53 -11.08 27.39 -25.33
CA ASP A 53 -9.87 27.76 -26.08
C ASP A 53 -8.86 26.59 -26.11
N LEU A 54 -8.35 26.30 -27.31
CA LEU A 54 -7.40 25.20 -27.54
C LEU A 54 -6.08 25.40 -26.77
N GLY A 55 -5.59 26.64 -26.66
CA GLY A 55 -4.39 26.97 -25.90
C GLY A 55 -4.59 26.68 -24.43
N TYR A 56 -5.69 27.18 -23.87
CA TYR A 56 -6.06 26.92 -22.48
C TYR A 56 -6.18 25.42 -22.16
N MET A 57 -6.83 24.64 -23.03
CA MET A 57 -6.99 23.20 -22.82
C MET A 57 -5.65 22.44 -22.90
N LYS A 58 -4.74 22.87 -23.78
CA LYS A 58 -3.38 22.30 -23.86
C LYS A 58 -2.55 22.61 -22.61
N ASP A 59 -2.68 23.81 -22.08
CA ASP A 59 -1.96 24.22 -20.86
C ASP A 59 -2.43 23.39 -19.66
N VAL A 60 -3.75 23.31 -19.44
CA VAL A 60 -4.36 22.49 -18.38
C VAL A 60 -3.96 21.02 -18.52
N GLY A 61 -4.00 20.48 -19.74
CA GLY A 61 -3.59 19.10 -19.99
C GLY A 61 -2.12 18.85 -19.70
N SER A 62 -1.24 19.78 -20.10
CA SER A 62 0.20 19.67 -19.86
C SER A 62 0.54 19.69 -18.37
N GLU A 63 -0.12 20.57 -17.60
CA GLU A 63 0.00 20.59 -16.14
C GLU A 63 -0.50 19.32 -15.47
N LEU A 64 -1.62 18.77 -15.95
CA LEU A 64 -2.20 17.52 -15.44
C LEU A 64 -1.24 16.34 -15.66
N TRP A 65 -0.75 16.14 -16.89
CA TRP A 65 0.18 15.05 -17.19
C TRP A 65 1.49 15.18 -16.43
N ARG A 66 2.00 16.41 -16.27
CA ARG A 66 3.19 16.67 -15.46
C ARG A 66 2.96 16.31 -13.98
N SER A 67 1.82 16.69 -13.43
CA SER A 67 1.48 16.40 -12.03
C SER A 67 1.32 14.90 -11.79
N LEU A 68 0.64 14.19 -12.71
CA LEU A 68 0.53 12.73 -12.66
C LEU A 68 1.90 12.06 -12.80
N SER A 69 2.75 12.56 -13.70
CA SER A 69 4.10 12.02 -13.86
C SER A 69 4.95 12.18 -12.59
N GLN A 70 4.81 13.32 -11.91
CA GLN A 70 5.49 13.58 -10.65
C GLN A 70 4.97 12.68 -9.53
N ALA A 71 3.65 12.44 -9.48
CA ALA A 71 3.04 11.59 -8.46
C ALA A 71 3.39 10.10 -8.63
N LEU A 72 3.46 9.63 -9.88
CA LEU A 72 3.75 8.22 -10.21
C LEU A 72 5.26 7.93 -10.35
N GLY A 73 6.11 8.96 -10.41
CA GLY A 73 7.55 8.80 -10.58
C GLY A 73 7.97 8.35 -11.98
N GLU A 74 7.06 8.35 -12.94
CA GLU A 74 7.31 7.99 -14.34
C GLU A 74 6.58 8.93 -15.30
N LYS A 75 7.04 9.02 -16.55
CA LYS A 75 6.41 9.91 -17.53
C LYS A 75 5.04 9.36 -17.95
N VAL A 76 3.97 10.09 -17.64
CA VAL A 76 2.59 9.79 -18.05
C VAL A 76 2.24 10.59 -19.31
N THR A 77 1.67 9.91 -20.30
CA THR A 77 1.18 10.42 -21.58
C THR A 77 -0.18 9.83 -21.90
N LYS A 78 -0.92 10.44 -22.84
CA LYS A 78 -2.22 9.91 -23.30
C LYS A 78 -2.14 8.43 -23.75
N SER A 79 -1.04 8.05 -24.39
CA SER A 79 -0.82 6.70 -24.92
C SER A 79 -0.48 5.64 -23.87
N ASN A 80 0.10 6.03 -22.72
CA ASN A 80 0.50 5.07 -21.69
C ASN A 80 -0.40 5.10 -20.44
N LEU A 81 -1.30 6.07 -20.35
CA LEU A 81 -2.21 6.30 -19.22
C LEU A 81 -2.90 5.02 -18.75
N HIS A 82 -3.51 4.28 -19.68
CA HIS A 82 -4.19 3.01 -19.40
C HIS A 82 -3.27 1.98 -18.77
N LYS A 83 -2.07 1.83 -19.34
CA LYS A 83 -1.10 0.83 -18.89
C LYS A 83 -0.58 1.17 -17.49
N VAL A 84 -0.27 2.43 -17.26
CA VAL A 84 0.25 2.93 -15.99
C VAL A 84 -0.77 2.74 -14.88
N LEU A 85 -2.00 3.23 -15.08
CA LEU A 85 -3.06 3.12 -14.07
C LEU A 85 -3.47 1.67 -13.79
N LYS A 86 -3.53 0.82 -14.83
CA LYS A 86 -3.80 -0.62 -14.65
C LYS A 86 -2.74 -1.31 -13.81
N ARG A 87 -1.46 -0.99 -14.05
CA ARG A 87 -0.37 -1.54 -13.24
C ARG A 87 -0.46 -1.04 -11.79
N THR A 88 -0.69 0.25 -11.58
CA THR A 88 -0.79 0.83 -10.24
C THR A 88 -1.94 0.23 -9.44
N LEU A 89 -3.09 -0.03 -10.07
CA LEU A 89 -4.21 -0.75 -9.43
C LEU A 89 -3.82 -2.17 -9.02
N GLN A 90 -3.20 -2.93 -9.93
CA GLN A 90 -2.78 -4.29 -9.62
C GLN A 90 -1.78 -4.31 -8.45
N GLU A 91 -0.84 -3.37 -8.41
CA GLU A 91 0.11 -3.22 -7.30
C GLU A 91 -0.60 -2.87 -5.98
N GLN A 92 -1.62 -2.00 -6.02
CA GLN A 92 -2.44 -1.66 -4.85
C GLN A 92 -3.28 -2.85 -4.37
N GLU A 93 -3.91 -3.61 -5.26
CA GLU A 93 -4.70 -4.80 -4.92
C GLU A 93 -3.82 -5.90 -4.31
N ILE A 94 -2.62 -6.10 -4.85
CA ILE A 94 -1.65 -7.05 -4.28
C ILE A 94 -1.19 -6.59 -2.88
N SER A 95 -0.91 -5.30 -2.71
CA SER A 95 -0.54 -4.73 -1.41
C SER A 95 -1.67 -4.86 -0.38
N ASN A 96 -2.90 -4.51 -0.77
CA ASN A 96 -4.09 -4.61 0.06
C ASN A 96 -4.43 -6.06 0.40
N SER A 97 -4.31 -6.98 -0.57
CA SER A 97 -4.48 -8.42 -0.36
C SER A 97 -3.44 -8.97 0.63
N LYS A 98 -2.17 -8.56 0.50
CA LYS A 98 -1.12 -8.91 1.48
C LYS A 98 -1.43 -8.36 2.87
N GLN A 99 -1.89 -7.11 2.98
CA GLN A 99 -2.28 -6.53 4.27
C GLN A 99 -3.50 -7.22 4.87
N GLN A 100 -4.53 -7.52 4.06
CA GLN A 100 -5.73 -8.21 4.49
C GLN A 100 -5.44 -9.65 4.91
N PHE A 101 -4.65 -10.38 4.13
CA PHE A 101 -4.17 -11.72 4.47
C PHE A 101 -3.37 -11.73 5.79
N ASN A 102 -2.51 -10.73 6.02
CA ASN A 102 -1.82 -10.56 7.29
C ASN A 102 -2.78 -10.28 8.46
N ARG A 103 -3.91 -9.59 8.22
CA ARG A 103 -4.95 -9.42 9.24
C ARG A 103 -5.71 -10.72 9.50
N ASP A 104 -6.05 -11.47 8.47
CA ASP A 104 -6.87 -12.68 8.59
C ASP A 104 -6.12 -13.87 9.22
N ILE A 105 -4.78 -13.91 9.18
CA ILE A 105 -3.99 -14.90 9.93
C ILE A 105 -3.91 -14.57 11.44
N SER A 106 -4.15 -13.32 11.84
CA SER A 106 -4.05 -12.89 13.24
C SER A 106 -5.07 -13.55 14.18
N ILE A 107 -6.15 -14.11 13.64
CA ILE A 107 -7.24 -14.73 14.42
C ILE A 107 -6.99 -16.20 14.78
N LEU A 108 -5.97 -16.86 14.22
CA LEU A 108 -5.74 -18.29 14.51
C LEU A 108 -4.34 -18.65 14.98
N LYS A 109 -3.31 -17.84 14.71
CA LYS A 109 -1.97 -18.00 15.31
C LYS A 109 -1.30 -16.64 15.43
N PRO A 110 -0.60 -16.35 16.54
CA PRO A 110 0.12 -15.09 16.74
C PRO A 110 1.35 -15.02 15.82
N MET A 111 1.14 -14.81 14.51
CA MET A 111 2.20 -14.72 13.52
C MET A 111 2.14 -13.38 12.79
N ALA A 112 3.30 -12.79 12.52
CA ALA A 112 3.42 -11.54 11.77
C ALA A 112 4.67 -11.55 10.88
N PHE A 113 4.56 -10.94 9.70
CA PHE A 113 5.70 -10.68 8.82
C PHE A 113 6.31 -9.32 9.12
N SER A 114 7.62 -9.21 8.98
CA SER A 114 8.26 -7.89 8.94
C SER A 114 7.86 -7.11 7.67
N PRO A 115 7.90 -5.77 7.69
CA PRO A 115 7.51 -4.95 6.55
C PRO A 115 8.34 -5.20 5.28
N ASP A 116 9.60 -5.61 5.44
CA ASP A 116 10.54 -5.97 4.36
C ASP A 116 10.40 -7.45 3.90
N ALA A 117 9.47 -8.20 4.51
CA ALA A 117 9.22 -9.61 4.28
C ALA A 117 10.45 -10.52 4.44
N GLN A 118 11.46 -10.12 5.22
CA GLN A 118 12.63 -10.97 5.52
C GLN A 118 12.44 -11.83 6.77
N LEU A 119 11.65 -11.35 7.72
CA LEU A 119 11.44 -11.98 9.02
C LEU A 119 9.98 -12.39 9.21
N LEU A 120 9.80 -13.47 9.96
CA LEU A 120 8.53 -13.93 10.48
C LEU A 120 8.63 -14.04 11.99
N ALA A 121 7.75 -13.39 12.74
CA ALA A 121 7.62 -13.61 14.17
C ALA A 121 6.45 -14.54 14.45
N SER A 122 6.62 -15.41 15.44
CA SER A 122 5.60 -16.33 15.93
C SER A 122 5.59 -16.31 17.46
N GLY A 123 4.46 -15.93 18.05
CA GLY A 123 4.16 -16.18 19.45
C GLY A 123 3.72 -17.63 19.66
N SER A 124 3.85 -18.11 20.89
CA SER A 124 3.48 -19.47 21.24
C SER A 124 2.91 -19.54 22.66
N ASN A 125 2.23 -20.65 22.95
CA ASN A 125 1.67 -20.93 24.26
C ASN A 125 2.76 -21.28 25.29
N ASP A 126 4.00 -21.50 24.84
CA ASP A 126 5.19 -21.66 25.69
C ASP A 126 5.72 -20.32 26.25
N HIS A 127 4.99 -19.22 26.02
CA HIS A 127 5.32 -17.86 26.47
C HIS A 127 6.52 -17.23 25.74
N ILE A 128 6.97 -17.89 24.66
CA ILE A 128 8.12 -17.48 23.88
C ILE A 128 7.66 -16.86 22.57
N VAL A 129 8.37 -15.83 22.12
CA VAL A 129 8.23 -15.31 20.77
C VAL A 129 9.50 -15.64 20.00
N LYS A 130 9.35 -16.34 18.88
CA LYS A 130 10.46 -16.68 17.98
C LYS A 130 10.41 -15.83 16.74
N VAL A 131 11.58 -15.39 16.29
CA VAL A 131 11.76 -14.65 15.05
C VAL A 131 12.60 -15.50 14.10
N TRP A 132 12.11 -15.66 12.88
CA TRP A 132 12.65 -16.55 11.86
C TRP A 132 13.06 -15.74 10.65
N HIS A 133 14.23 -16.04 10.08
CA HIS A 133 14.65 -15.48 8.81
C HIS A 133 14.13 -16.36 7.67
N LEU A 134 13.23 -15.82 6.85
CA LEU A 134 12.48 -16.60 5.85
C LEU A 134 13.37 -17.22 4.78
N ALA A 135 14.36 -16.48 4.27
CA ALA A 135 15.24 -16.99 3.22
C ALA A 135 16.11 -18.18 3.66
N THR A 136 16.43 -18.29 4.96
CA THR A 136 17.32 -19.34 5.48
C THR A 136 16.57 -20.40 6.28
N GLY A 137 15.32 -20.12 6.68
CA GLY A 137 14.52 -20.96 7.58
C GLY A 137 15.05 -21.03 9.00
N LYS A 138 16.03 -20.18 9.38
CA LYS A 138 16.66 -20.23 10.71
C LYS A 138 15.94 -19.32 11.71
N CYS A 139 15.81 -19.80 12.94
CA CYS A 139 15.44 -18.99 14.09
C CYS A 139 16.60 -18.04 14.40
N VAL A 140 16.39 -16.73 14.22
CA VAL A 140 17.40 -15.71 14.48
C VAL A 140 17.28 -15.15 15.89
N GLN A 141 16.08 -15.24 16.49
CA GLN A 141 15.85 -14.69 17.82
C GLN A 141 14.81 -15.48 18.59
N THR A 142 15.05 -15.62 19.88
CA THR A 142 14.14 -16.19 20.86
C THR A 142 13.95 -15.13 21.94
N LEU A 143 12.74 -14.57 22.02
CA LEU A 143 12.39 -13.50 22.93
C LEU A 143 11.62 -14.11 24.09
N GLU A 144 12.29 -14.20 25.24
CA GLU A 144 11.78 -14.78 26.47
C GLU A 144 11.52 -13.66 27.48
N GLY A 145 10.39 -13.74 28.19
CA GLY A 145 10.06 -12.77 29.25
C GLY A 145 8.58 -12.52 29.47
N HIS A 146 7.70 -13.06 28.63
CA HIS A 146 6.28 -13.16 28.96
C HIS A 146 6.04 -14.27 29.97
N ASN A 147 5.06 -14.06 30.84
CA ASN A 147 4.69 -15.02 31.88
C ASN A 147 3.47 -15.87 31.51
N ALA A 148 2.90 -15.65 30.32
CA ALA A 148 1.72 -16.37 29.84
C ALA A 148 1.65 -16.37 28.30
N CYS A 149 0.63 -17.03 27.74
CA CYS A 149 0.45 -17.21 26.29
C CYS A 149 0.52 -15.88 25.54
N VAL A 150 1.24 -15.88 24.41
CA VAL A 150 1.33 -14.71 23.53
C VAL A 150 0.21 -14.78 22.51
N TRP A 151 -0.71 -13.84 22.54
CA TRP A 151 -1.92 -13.82 21.70
C TRP A 151 -1.75 -13.01 20.43
N SER A 152 -0.85 -12.03 20.43
CA SER A 152 -0.64 -11.17 19.28
C SER A 152 0.81 -10.73 19.17
N VAL A 153 1.26 -10.60 17.93
CA VAL A 153 2.60 -10.13 17.57
C VAL A 153 2.45 -9.16 16.41
N ALA A 154 3.15 -8.03 16.45
CA ALA A 154 3.13 -7.03 15.39
C ALA A 154 4.49 -6.36 15.23
N PHE A 155 4.98 -6.27 13.98
CA PHE A 155 6.18 -5.52 13.66
C PHE A 155 5.86 -4.03 13.55
N HIS A 156 6.78 -3.19 14.01
CA HIS A 156 6.75 -1.77 13.70
C HIS A 156 7.01 -1.56 12.19
N PRO A 157 6.29 -0.65 11.50
CA PRO A 157 6.38 -0.49 10.05
C PRO A 157 7.72 0.03 9.55
N THR A 158 8.49 0.74 10.38
CA THR A 158 9.73 1.42 9.97
C THR A 158 10.92 1.17 10.88
N GLU A 159 10.70 0.65 12.08
CA GLU A 159 11.75 0.44 13.09
C GLU A 159 11.89 -1.05 13.35
N GLN A 160 13.06 -1.48 13.79
CA GLN A 160 13.31 -2.87 14.16
C GLN A 160 12.76 -3.19 15.56
N ILE A 161 11.47 -2.91 15.74
CA ILE A 161 10.73 -3.15 16.99
C ILE A 161 9.61 -4.16 16.74
N LEU A 162 9.48 -5.10 17.66
CA LEU A 162 8.39 -6.07 17.72
C LEU A 162 7.53 -5.80 18.96
N ALA A 163 6.23 -5.66 18.77
CA ALA A 163 5.26 -5.58 19.86
C ALA A 163 4.61 -6.96 20.06
N THR A 164 4.52 -7.40 21.31
CA THR A 164 3.92 -8.69 21.68
C THR A 164 2.93 -8.47 22.81
N ALA A 165 1.72 -9.02 22.67
CA ALA A 165 0.67 -8.95 23.69
C ALA A 165 0.42 -10.35 24.26
N SER A 166 0.37 -10.45 25.59
CA SER A 166 0.25 -11.70 26.31
C SER A 166 -0.92 -11.69 27.30
N GLU A 167 -1.36 -12.88 27.67
CA GLU A 167 -2.33 -13.11 28.75
C GLU A 167 -1.81 -12.67 30.13
N ASP A 168 -0.52 -12.36 30.27
CA ASP A 168 0.09 -11.83 31.50
C ASP A 168 -0.30 -10.37 31.79
N ASN A 169 -1.28 -9.83 31.06
CA ASN A 169 -1.73 -8.43 31.09
C ASN A 169 -0.61 -7.44 30.76
N THR A 170 0.39 -7.87 29.98
CA THR A 170 1.45 -7.01 29.51
C THR A 170 1.60 -7.00 28.00
N ILE A 171 2.02 -5.84 27.50
CA ILE A 171 2.52 -5.67 26.13
C ILE A 171 4.02 -5.39 26.25
N LYS A 172 4.84 -6.19 25.57
CA LYS A 172 6.29 -6.00 25.53
C LYS A 172 6.71 -5.49 24.16
N LEU A 173 7.62 -4.52 24.18
CA LEU A 173 8.32 -4.02 22.99
C LEU A 173 9.73 -4.58 23.00
N TRP A 174 10.12 -5.24 21.92
CA TRP A 174 11.41 -5.88 21.74
C TRP A 174 12.17 -5.17 20.64
N ASN A 175 13.42 -4.86 20.88
CA ASN A 175 14.33 -4.39 19.84
C ASN A 175 14.92 -5.64 19.17
N LEU A 176 14.70 -5.80 17.85
CA LEU A 176 15.13 -6.98 17.10
C LEU A 176 16.64 -7.01 16.82
N GLU A 177 17.31 -5.86 16.83
CA GLU A 177 18.76 -5.77 16.66
C GLU A 177 19.51 -6.31 17.89
N THR A 178 18.99 -6.02 19.09
CA THR A 178 19.59 -6.41 20.37
C THR A 178 18.97 -7.66 20.99
N GLY A 179 17.71 -7.97 20.68
CA GLY A 179 16.90 -9.01 21.32
C GLY A 179 16.40 -8.66 22.71
N CYS A 180 16.60 -7.43 23.16
CA CYS A 180 16.20 -7.01 24.50
C CYS A 180 14.78 -6.44 24.51
N CYS A 181 14.07 -6.67 25.62
CA CYS A 181 12.83 -5.98 25.91
C CYS A 181 13.15 -4.52 26.27
N VAL A 182 12.69 -3.58 25.44
CA VAL A 182 12.89 -2.14 25.64
C VAL A 182 11.86 -1.58 26.61
N GLN A 183 10.62 -2.08 26.52
CA GLN A 183 9.53 -1.57 27.32
C GLN A 183 8.52 -2.68 27.64
N THR A 184 8.00 -2.65 28.87
CA THR A 184 6.85 -3.44 29.28
C THR A 184 5.73 -2.49 29.68
N LEU A 185 4.62 -2.56 28.97
CA LEU A 185 3.38 -1.84 29.25
C LEU A 185 2.44 -2.79 29.98
N LYS A 186 1.82 -2.33 31.07
CA LYS A 186 0.77 -3.09 31.75
C LYS A 186 -0.58 -2.57 31.31
N VAL A 187 -1.51 -3.48 31.05
CA VAL A 187 -2.90 -3.19 30.67
C VAL A 187 -3.79 -3.33 31.89
#